data_AF-A0A919MIF3-F1
#
_entry.id   AF-A0A919MIF3-F1
#
_cell.length_a   1.000
_cell.length_b   1.000
_cell.length_c   1.000
_cell.angle_alpha   90.00
_cell.angle_beta   90.00
_cell.angle_gamma   90.00
#
_symmetry.space_group_name_H-M   'P 1'
#
loop_
_entity.id
_entity.type
_entity.pdbx_description
1 polymer ?
#
loop_
_entity_poly.entity_id
_entity_poly.type
_entity_poly.pdbx_seq_one_letter_code
_entity_poly.pdbx_strand_id
1 'polypeptide(L)'
;MSAVPAPGPRRKPRPNYLLSAVAFLASLVVFVVPFVFVALTAVKDRRQAADLDFSWPHRFRLVQNFVEVIRARDYLLIIAYINSTVLTVASVTLMTVLAAMVAYVLQRRRGRWNGLVDFLVLAGLIIPPAVVPTIWVLQRLGLFRRMPGLILVEVAFGLAFCVLLFRAFIATIPRELDEAAVLDGAGPARLFFRVILPLLRPVIVTVVLVQSVFVYNDFVNPLYFLPGEQNATVQLTLYNFNSQFSTQYNLLFMDILLITIPPLIMFLAFNRQIVAGMTAGAVKG
;
A
#
# COMPACT_ATOMS: atom_id res chain seq x y z
N MET A 1 -30.82 47.73 16.59
CA MET A 1 -30.48 46.47 15.90
C MET A 1 -30.03 46.82 14.49
N SER A 2 -28.72 46.93 14.26
CA SER A 2 -28.12 47.22 12.96
C SER A 2 -28.00 45.93 12.14
N ALA A 3 -28.59 45.91 10.95
CA ALA A 3 -28.54 44.79 10.03
C ALA A 3 -27.10 44.54 9.54
N VAL A 4 -26.61 43.31 9.68
CA VAL A 4 -25.33 42.86 9.11
C VAL A 4 -25.50 42.76 7.59
N PRO A 5 -24.68 43.43 6.78
CA PRO A 5 -24.79 43.37 5.32
C PRO A 5 -24.38 41.98 4.81
N ALA A 6 -25.13 41.47 3.83
CA ALA A 6 -24.85 40.18 3.21
C ALA A 6 -23.45 40.17 2.54
N PRO A 7 -22.70 39.06 2.62
CA PRO A 7 -21.39 38.97 2.00
C PRO A 7 -21.52 39.09 0.46
N GLY A 8 -20.82 40.07 -0.10
CA GLY A 8 -20.78 40.29 -1.56
C GLY A 8 -20.20 39.08 -2.32
N PRO A 9 -20.48 38.98 -3.64
CA PRO A 9 -20.05 37.85 -4.44
C PRO A 9 -18.52 37.73 -4.45
N ARG A 10 -18.00 36.61 -3.94
CA ARG A 10 -16.56 36.28 -4.01
C ARG A 10 -16.14 36.22 -5.48
N ARG A 11 -15.36 37.20 -5.93
CA ARG A 11 -14.73 37.19 -7.26
C ARG A 11 -13.90 35.91 -7.39
N LYS A 12 -14.30 35.00 -8.29
CA LYS A 12 -13.47 33.84 -8.65
C LYS A 12 -12.14 34.39 -9.20
N PRO A 13 -10.98 34.01 -8.65
CA PRO A 13 -9.70 34.49 -9.15
C PRO A 13 -9.57 34.09 -10.63
N ARG A 14 -9.11 35.03 -11.47
CA ARG A 14 -8.84 34.75 -12.88
C ARG A 14 -7.77 33.65 -12.95
N PRO A 15 -7.94 32.61 -13.79
CA PRO A 15 -6.95 31.55 -13.90
C PRO A 15 -5.63 32.14 -14.41
N ASN A 16 -4.57 32.06 -13.60
CA ASN A 16 -3.24 32.50 -13.98
C ASN A 16 -2.52 31.36 -14.71
N TYR A 17 -2.66 31.33 -16.04
CA TYR A 17 -2.10 30.27 -16.89
C TYR A 17 -0.57 30.14 -16.76
N LEU A 18 0.14 31.23 -16.49
CA LEU A 18 1.60 31.21 -16.25
C LEU A 18 1.92 30.46 -14.96
N LEU A 19 1.20 30.75 -13.88
CA LEU A 19 1.38 30.04 -12.60
C LEU A 19 1.04 28.55 -12.75
N SER A 20 -0.04 28.22 -13.47
CA SER A 20 -0.40 26.82 -13.76
C SER A 20 0.65 26.10 -14.59
N ALA A 21 1.21 26.76 -15.61
CA ALA A 21 2.28 26.20 -16.44
C ALA A 21 3.58 25.98 -15.65
N VAL A 22 3.98 26.94 -14.81
CA VAL A 22 5.15 26.82 -13.93
C VAL A 22 4.93 25.71 -12.91
N ALA A 23 3.75 25.63 -12.29
CA ALA A 23 3.43 24.56 -11.34
C ALA A 23 3.45 23.17 -12.01
N PHE A 24 2.94 23.06 -13.24
CA PHE A 24 2.99 21.83 -14.02
C PHE A 24 4.44 21.42 -14.33
N LEU A 25 5.26 22.35 -14.82
CA LEU A 25 6.67 22.09 -15.10
C LEU A 25 7.44 21.70 -13.84
N ALA A 26 7.24 22.42 -12.73
CA ALA A 26 7.85 22.10 -11.46
C ALA A 26 7.47 20.69 -10.99
N SER A 27 6.18 20.33 -11.10
CA SER A 27 5.72 18.98 -10.77
C SER A 27 6.37 17.92 -11.65
N LEU A 28 6.48 18.18 -12.96
CA LEU A 28 7.13 17.25 -13.89
C LEU A 28 8.59 17.03 -13.51
N VAL A 29 9.33 18.10 -13.21
CA VAL A 29 10.73 18.01 -12.77
C VAL A 29 10.84 17.20 -11.48
N VAL A 30 10.05 17.54 -10.46
CA VAL A 30 10.11 16.86 -9.15
C VAL A 30 9.80 15.38 -9.26
N PHE A 31 8.82 14.99 -10.09
CA PHE A 31 8.41 13.60 -10.21
C PHE A 31 9.21 12.78 -11.22
N VAL A 32 9.72 13.36 -12.31
CA VAL A 32 10.38 12.59 -13.39
C VAL A 32 11.88 12.47 -13.16
N VAL A 33 12.53 13.51 -12.64
CA VAL A 33 14.00 13.54 -12.46
C VAL A 33 14.53 12.37 -11.63
N PRO A 34 13.90 11.95 -10.51
CA PRO A 34 14.37 10.79 -9.75
C PRO A 34 14.36 9.50 -10.55
N PHE A 35 13.32 9.24 -11.35
CA PHE A 35 13.25 8.04 -12.19
C PHE A 35 14.29 8.07 -13.31
N VAL A 36 14.50 9.25 -13.91
CA VAL A 36 15.56 9.43 -14.91
C VAL A 36 16.93 9.17 -14.28
N PHE A 37 17.18 9.66 -13.07
CA PHE A 37 18.43 9.43 -12.35
C PHE A 37 18.65 7.94 -12.06
N VAL A 38 17.62 7.23 -11.59
CA VAL A 38 17.66 5.79 -11.34
C VAL A 38 17.98 5.04 -12.63
N ALA A 39 17.26 5.33 -13.72
CA ALA A 39 17.46 4.66 -15.01
C ALA A 39 18.86 4.93 -15.58
N LEU A 40 19.34 6.19 -15.52
CA LEU A 40 20.68 6.56 -15.97
C LEU A 40 21.77 5.87 -15.15
N THR A 41 21.62 5.81 -13.83
CA THR A 41 22.62 5.18 -12.96
C THR A 41 22.63 3.65 -13.12
N ALA A 42 21.46 3.04 -13.33
CA ALA A 42 21.32 1.61 -13.56
C ALA A 42 21.99 1.11 -14.85
N VAL A 43 22.23 1.98 -15.84
CA VAL A 43 22.89 1.61 -17.11
C VAL A 43 24.39 1.90 -17.14
N LYS A 44 24.92 2.62 -16.15
CA LYS A 44 26.34 2.96 -16.03
C LYS A 44 27.18 1.74 -15.60
N ASP A 45 28.49 1.83 -15.81
CA ASP A 45 29.43 0.92 -15.15
C ASP A 45 29.65 1.31 -13.68
N ARG A 46 30.30 0.43 -12.91
CA ARG A 46 30.51 0.60 -11.48
C ARG A 46 31.26 1.88 -11.10
N ARG A 47 32.26 2.30 -11.90
CA ARG A 47 33.06 3.49 -11.58
C ARG A 47 32.23 4.74 -11.84
N GLN A 48 31.63 4.83 -13.02
CA GLN A 48 30.82 5.99 -13.38
C GLN A 48 29.57 6.12 -12.51
N ALA A 49 28.97 5.01 -12.09
CA ALA A 49 27.82 5.03 -11.18
C ALA A 49 28.17 5.54 -9.78
N ALA A 50 29.45 5.48 -9.37
CA ALA A 50 29.90 5.97 -8.07
C ALA A 50 29.94 7.50 -7.98
N ASP A 51 29.98 8.19 -9.12
CA ASP A 51 30.00 9.66 -9.18
C ASP A 51 28.61 10.27 -8.86
N LEU A 52 27.54 9.46 -8.89
CA LEU A 52 26.16 9.86 -8.54
C LEU A 52 25.69 11.14 -9.24
N ASP A 53 26.03 11.28 -10.51
CA ASP A 53 25.72 12.45 -11.32
C ASP A 53 24.76 12.12 -12.49
N PHE A 54 24.32 13.16 -13.20
CA PHE A 54 23.51 13.04 -14.43
C PHE A 54 24.36 12.87 -15.70
N SER A 55 25.63 12.50 -15.59
CA SER A 55 26.48 12.28 -16.77
C SER A 55 25.92 11.16 -17.64
N TRP A 56 26.05 11.32 -18.96
CA TRP A 56 25.64 10.28 -19.90
C TRP A 56 26.54 9.04 -19.78
N PRO A 57 26.02 7.81 -19.83
CA PRO A 57 26.84 6.61 -19.74
C PRO A 57 27.83 6.52 -20.90
N HIS A 58 29.11 6.29 -20.60
CA HIS A 58 30.13 6.05 -21.63
C HIS A 58 29.89 4.72 -22.37
N ARG A 59 29.38 3.71 -21.64
CA ARG A 59 28.98 2.40 -22.15
C ARG A 59 27.69 1.97 -21.50
N PHE A 60 26.73 1.56 -22.31
CA PHE A 60 25.46 1.02 -21.82
C PHE A 60 25.66 -0.41 -21.31
N ARG A 61 25.52 -0.60 -19.99
CA ARG A 61 25.63 -1.91 -19.33
C ARG A 61 24.30 -2.43 -18.79
N LEU A 62 23.18 -2.01 -19.39
CA LEU A 62 21.82 -2.37 -18.95
C LEU A 62 21.65 -3.89 -18.80
N VAL A 63 21.95 -4.66 -19.85
CA VAL A 63 21.75 -6.11 -19.87
C VAL A 63 22.68 -6.82 -18.88
N GLN A 64 23.93 -6.37 -18.78
CA GLN A 64 24.91 -6.96 -17.87
C GLN A 64 24.52 -6.71 -16.42
N ASN A 65 24.20 -5.46 -16.06
CA ASN A 65 23.75 -5.10 -14.71
C ASN A 65 22.46 -5.84 -14.36
N PHE A 66 21.51 -5.96 -15.30
CA PHE A 66 20.29 -6.75 -15.11
C PHE A 66 20.58 -8.22 -14.79
N VAL A 67 21.39 -8.88 -15.61
CA VAL A 67 21.76 -10.30 -15.40
C VAL A 67 22.52 -10.48 -14.09
N GLU A 68 23.40 -9.55 -13.74
CA GLU A 68 24.17 -9.58 -12.49
C GLU A 68 23.25 -9.43 -11.27
N VAL A 69 22.30 -8.51 -11.30
CA VAL A 69 21.29 -8.36 -10.23
C VAL A 69 20.43 -9.62 -10.09
N ILE A 70 19.96 -10.18 -11.21
CA ILE A 70 19.12 -11.38 -11.19
C ILE A 70 19.87 -12.61 -10.68
N ARG A 71 21.17 -12.76 -10.99
CA ARG A 71 21.99 -13.89 -10.54
C ARG A 71 22.60 -13.68 -9.15
N ALA A 72 22.55 -12.47 -8.60
CA ALA A 72 23.14 -12.17 -7.31
C ALA A 72 22.50 -13.05 -6.20
N ARG A 73 23.35 -13.57 -5.31
CA ARG A 73 22.96 -14.36 -4.13
C ARG A 73 21.97 -15.48 -4.46
N ASP A 74 22.31 -16.31 -5.45
CA ASP A 74 21.50 -17.47 -5.86
C ASP A 74 20.05 -17.11 -6.22
N TYR A 75 19.87 -16.10 -7.08
CA TYR A 75 18.58 -15.63 -7.57
C TYR A 75 17.65 -15.08 -6.48
N LEU A 76 18.23 -14.48 -5.44
CA LEU A 76 17.50 -13.93 -4.31
C LEU A 76 16.39 -12.94 -4.72
N LEU A 77 16.61 -12.12 -5.75
CA LEU A 77 15.60 -11.19 -6.23
C LEU A 77 14.32 -11.91 -6.72
N ILE A 78 14.46 -13.05 -7.38
CA ILE A 78 13.32 -13.86 -7.85
C ILE A 78 12.55 -14.43 -6.65
N ILE A 79 13.27 -14.99 -5.67
CA ILE A 79 12.68 -15.48 -4.43
C ILE A 79 11.95 -14.34 -3.71
N ALA A 80 12.56 -13.15 -3.68
CA ALA A 80 11.99 -11.97 -3.06
C ALA A 80 10.71 -11.50 -3.74
N TYR A 81 10.61 -11.57 -5.07
CA TYR A 81 9.36 -11.33 -5.80
C TYR A 81 8.26 -12.31 -5.40
N ILE A 82 8.59 -13.60 -5.30
CA ILE A 82 7.63 -14.63 -4.88
C ILE A 82 7.15 -14.35 -3.46
N ASN A 83 8.08 -14.14 -2.52
CA ASN A 83 7.77 -13.84 -1.12
C ASN A 83 6.89 -12.59 -0.99
N SER A 84 7.22 -11.52 -1.70
CA SER A 84 6.47 -10.26 -1.63
C SER A 84 5.08 -10.40 -2.25
N THR A 85 4.95 -11.18 -3.34
CA THR A 85 3.66 -11.46 -3.97
C THR A 85 2.78 -12.29 -3.03
N VAL A 86 3.32 -13.37 -2.45
CA VAL A 86 2.61 -14.21 -1.48
C VAL A 86 2.17 -13.40 -0.27
N LEU A 87 3.09 -12.62 0.30
CA LEU A 87 2.81 -11.73 1.43
C LEU A 87 1.69 -10.75 1.11
N THR A 88 1.80 -10.05 -0.03
CA THR A 88 0.83 -9.03 -0.45
C THR A 88 -0.54 -9.64 -0.70
N VAL A 89 -0.63 -10.67 -1.54
CA VAL A 89 -1.91 -11.28 -1.91
C VAL A 89 -2.61 -11.89 -0.70
N ALA A 90 -1.88 -12.65 0.12
CA ALA A 90 -2.48 -13.31 1.29
C ALA A 90 -2.94 -12.28 2.34
N SER A 91 -2.10 -11.29 2.67
CA SER A 91 -2.43 -10.29 3.69
C SER A 91 -3.59 -9.42 3.25
N VAL A 92 -3.56 -8.90 2.02
CA VAL A 92 -4.62 -8.03 1.49
C VAL A 92 -5.95 -8.77 1.37
N THR A 93 -5.93 -10.04 0.93
CA THR A 93 -7.14 -10.87 0.88
C THR A 93 -7.74 -11.04 2.27
N LEU A 94 -6.91 -11.38 3.26
CA LEU A 94 -7.37 -11.60 4.62
C LEU A 94 -7.88 -10.30 5.26
N MET A 95 -7.18 -9.18 5.07
CA MET A 95 -7.64 -7.85 5.50
C MET A 95 -8.99 -7.51 4.88
N THR A 96 -9.15 -7.70 3.56
CA THR A 96 -10.38 -7.36 2.84
C THR A 96 -11.58 -8.13 3.38
N VAL A 97 -11.44 -9.46 3.50
CA VAL A 97 -12.53 -10.34 3.95
C VAL A 97 -12.88 -10.08 5.42
N LEU A 98 -11.88 -10.05 6.31
CA LEU A 98 -12.09 -9.83 7.74
C LEU A 98 -12.65 -8.44 8.01
N ALA A 99 -12.08 -7.39 7.40
CA ALA A 99 -12.52 -6.03 7.61
C ALA A 99 -13.94 -5.79 7.11
N ALA A 100 -14.31 -6.32 5.94
CA ALA A 100 -15.67 -6.22 5.42
C ALA A 100 -16.70 -6.88 6.36
N MET A 101 -16.38 -8.05 6.91
CA MET A 101 -17.26 -8.73 7.89
C MET A 101 -17.41 -7.93 9.18
N VAL A 102 -16.30 -7.48 9.77
CA VAL A 102 -16.31 -6.70 11.01
C VAL A 102 -17.08 -5.39 10.81
N ALA A 103 -16.78 -4.66 9.74
CA ALA A 103 -17.44 -3.41 9.39
C ALA A 103 -18.95 -3.58 9.18
N TYR A 104 -19.37 -4.65 8.51
CA TYR A 104 -20.78 -4.96 8.29
C TYR A 104 -21.53 -5.15 9.60
N VAL A 105 -20.99 -5.98 10.50
CA VAL A 105 -21.60 -6.23 11.80
C VAL A 105 -21.68 -4.95 12.63
N LEU A 106 -20.60 -4.17 12.69
CA LEU A 106 -20.57 -2.89 13.42
C LEU A 106 -21.56 -1.88 12.89
N GLN A 107 -21.78 -1.85 11.56
CA GLN A 107 -22.65 -0.88 10.93
C GLN A 107 -24.14 -1.24 11.01
N ARG A 108 -24.47 -2.54 10.98
CA ARG A 108 -25.87 -2.99 11.00
C ARG A 108 -26.39 -3.31 12.39
N ARG A 109 -25.56 -3.84 13.30
CA ARG A 109 -25.97 -4.23 14.65
C ARG A 109 -25.44 -3.27 15.71
N ARG A 110 -26.32 -2.78 16.56
CA ARG A 110 -25.94 -2.13 17.83
C ARG A 110 -25.90 -3.18 18.92
N GLY A 111 -24.72 -3.45 19.46
CA GLY A 111 -24.52 -4.39 20.57
C GLY A 111 -23.63 -3.79 21.65
N ARG A 112 -23.60 -4.46 22.81
CA ARG A 112 -22.76 -4.05 23.96
C ARG A 112 -21.26 -4.04 23.64
N TRP A 113 -20.84 -4.83 22.66
CA TRP A 113 -19.43 -4.98 22.26
C TRP A 113 -18.96 -3.91 21.27
N ASN A 114 -19.88 -3.17 20.63
CA ASN A 114 -19.51 -2.19 19.61
C ASN A 114 -18.54 -1.14 20.16
N GLY A 115 -18.75 -0.66 21.39
CA GLY A 115 -17.85 0.31 22.01
C GLY A 115 -16.43 -0.23 22.19
N LEU A 116 -16.28 -1.50 22.60
CA LEU A 116 -14.97 -2.14 22.74
C LEU A 116 -14.29 -2.34 21.38
N VAL A 117 -15.02 -2.82 20.38
CA VAL A 117 -14.47 -3.04 19.04
C VAL A 117 -14.08 -1.71 18.40
N ASP A 118 -14.90 -0.67 18.54
CA ASP A 118 -14.59 0.67 18.05
C ASP A 118 -13.34 1.23 18.73
N PHE A 119 -13.21 1.04 20.06
CA PHE A 119 -11.98 1.37 20.77
C PHE A 119 -10.76 0.61 20.22
N LEU A 120 -10.87 -0.70 19.99
CA LEU A 120 -9.76 -1.51 19.46
C LEU A 120 -9.37 -1.09 18.03
N VAL A 121 -10.34 -0.77 17.17
CA VAL A 121 -10.09 -0.29 15.81
C VAL A 121 -9.37 1.06 15.86
N LEU A 122 -9.82 2.00 16.69
CA LEU A 122 -9.17 3.30 16.83
C LEU A 122 -7.78 3.18 17.46
N ALA A 123 -7.64 2.34 18.49
CA ALA A 123 -6.35 2.04 19.11
C ALA A 123 -5.35 1.46 18.10
N GLY A 124 -5.79 0.51 17.26
CA GLY A 124 -4.95 -0.07 16.21
C GLY A 124 -4.50 0.93 15.13
N LEU A 125 -5.23 2.05 14.95
CA LEU A 125 -4.86 3.10 14.00
C LEU A 125 -3.90 4.13 14.62
N ILE A 126 -4.02 4.39 15.93
CA ILE A 126 -3.32 5.48 16.62
C ILE A 126 -2.03 4.99 17.32
N ILE A 127 -2.06 3.80 17.90
CA ILE A 127 -0.95 3.29 18.71
C ILE A 127 0.15 2.78 17.78
N PRO A 128 1.41 3.26 17.93
CA PRO A 128 2.49 2.82 17.08
C PRO A 128 2.85 1.34 17.30
N PRO A 129 3.39 0.65 16.27
CA PRO A 129 3.89 -0.71 16.37
C PRO A 129 4.90 -0.90 17.51
N ALA A 130 4.74 -1.95 18.32
CA ALA A 130 5.74 -2.38 19.30
C ALA A 130 6.49 -3.62 18.78
N VAL A 131 7.67 -3.41 18.18
CA VAL A 131 8.43 -4.48 17.50
C VAL A 131 8.81 -5.62 18.46
N VAL A 132 9.48 -5.31 19.58
CA VAL A 132 9.98 -6.33 20.51
C VAL A 132 8.84 -7.19 21.12
N PRO A 133 7.75 -6.61 21.64
CA PRO A 133 6.62 -7.41 22.10
C PRO A 133 5.99 -8.27 21.00
N THR A 134 5.91 -7.76 19.77
CA THR A 134 5.36 -8.53 18.63
C THR A 134 6.23 -9.75 18.32
N ILE A 135 7.56 -9.62 18.39
CA ILE A 135 8.48 -10.77 18.27
C ILE A 135 8.18 -11.82 19.35
N TRP A 136 8.02 -11.41 20.61
CA TRP A 136 7.72 -12.35 21.70
C TRP A 136 6.39 -13.09 21.49
N VAL A 137 5.36 -12.40 21.00
CA VAL A 137 4.07 -13.03 20.65
C VAL A 137 4.27 -14.06 19.54
N LEU A 138 4.95 -13.69 18.44
CA LEU A 138 5.22 -14.60 17.33
C LEU A 138 6.06 -15.82 17.75
N GLN A 139 7.03 -15.64 18.64
CA GLN A 139 7.85 -16.73 19.18
C GLN A 139 7.01 -17.70 20.00
N ARG A 140 6.15 -17.19 20.89
CA ARG A 140 5.23 -18.03 21.70
C ARG A 140 4.24 -18.81 20.83
N LEU A 141 3.81 -18.23 19.71
CA LEU A 141 2.91 -18.89 18.75
C LEU A 141 3.64 -19.82 17.77
N GLY A 142 4.99 -19.87 17.79
CA GLY A 142 5.77 -20.65 16.82
C GLY A 142 5.71 -20.12 15.38
N LEU A 143 5.37 -18.83 15.21
CA LEU A 143 5.19 -18.16 13.92
C LEU A 143 6.33 -17.18 13.58
N PHE A 144 7.28 -16.97 14.48
CA PHE A 144 8.44 -16.11 14.23
C PHE A 144 9.33 -16.66 13.10
N ARG A 145 9.83 -15.77 12.22
CA ARG A 145 10.61 -16.10 11.01
C ARG A 145 9.87 -16.96 9.98
N ARG A 146 8.54 -16.99 10.01
CA ARG A 146 7.71 -17.74 9.07
C ARG A 146 6.75 -16.81 8.33
N MET A 147 6.54 -17.07 7.03
CA MET A 147 5.65 -16.25 6.18
C MET A 147 4.24 -16.07 6.77
N PRO A 148 3.57 -17.10 7.34
CA PRO A 148 2.28 -16.91 8.01
C PRO A 148 2.32 -15.93 9.18
N GLY A 149 3.43 -15.89 9.93
CA GLY A 149 3.61 -14.93 11.01
C GLY A 149 3.64 -13.49 10.50
N LEU A 150 4.41 -13.24 9.42
CA LEU A 150 4.47 -11.92 8.79
C LEU A 150 3.11 -11.53 8.16
N ILE A 151 2.41 -12.45 7.51
CA ILE A 151 1.06 -12.20 6.96
C ILE A 151 0.10 -11.73 8.07
N LEU A 152 0.11 -12.37 9.24
CA LEU A 152 -0.73 -11.97 10.36
C LEU A 152 -0.34 -10.62 10.95
N VAL A 153 0.96 -10.29 10.94
CA VAL A 153 1.45 -8.97 11.34
C VAL A 153 0.91 -7.89 10.40
N GLU A 154 1.08 -8.06 9.08
CA GLU A 154 0.54 -7.13 8.08
C GLU A 154 -0.97 -6.95 8.22
N VAL A 155 -1.70 -8.06 8.44
CA VAL A 155 -3.14 -8.03 8.65
C VAL A 155 -3.48 -7.24 9.90
N ALA A 156 -2.81 -7.47 11.03
CA ALA A 156 -3.05 -6.73 12.26
C ALA A 156 -2.87 -5.22 12.09
N PHE A 157 -1.83 -4.78 11.38
CA PHE A 157 -1.56 -3.36 11.11
C PHE A 157 -2.56 -2.74 10.12
N GLY A 158 -2.94 -3.46 9.08
CA GLY A 158 -3.83 -2.94 8.03
C GLY A 158 -5.32 -3.03 8.35
N LEU A 159 -5.74 -3.92 9.27
CA LEU A 159 -7.15 -4.24 9.49
C LEU A 159 -7.97 -3.03 9.96
N ALA A 160 -7.43 -2.23 10.87
CA ALA A 160 -8.13 -1.07 11.44
C ALA A 160 -8.55 -0.06 10.36
N PHE A 161 -7.61 0.30 9.48
CA PHE A 161 -7.87 1.19 8.34
C PHE A 161 -8.95 0.60 7.41
N CYS A 162 -8.83 -0.67 7.07
CA CYS A 162 -9.79 -1.36 6.20
C CYS A 162 -11.20 -1.37 6.81
N VAL A 163 -11.32 -1.64 8.12
CA VAL A 163 -12.62 -1.66 8.83
C VAL A 163 -13.30 -0.31 8.77
N LEU A 164 -12.56 0.79 8.97
CA LEU A 164 -13.11 2.14 8.88
C LEU A 164 -13.62 2.46 7.46
N LEU A 165 -12.84 2.13 6.43
CA LEU A 165 -13.21 2.37 5.05
C LEU A 165 -14.48 1.58 4.66
N PHE A 166 -14.52 0.28 4.98
CA PHE A 166 -15.69 -0.55 4.73
C PHE A 166 -16.91 -0.07 5.51
N ARG A 167 -16.75 0.32 6.78
CA ARG A 167 -17.87 0.79 7.62
C ARG A 167 -18.47 2.07 7.06
N ALA A 168 -17.63 3.02 6.65
CA ALA A 168 -18.07 4.26 6.02
C ALA A 168 -18.83 4.01 4.71
N PHE A 169 -18.37 3.04 3.91
CA PHE A 169 -19.05 2.68 2.66
C PHE A 169 -20.38 1.94 2.92
N ILE A 170 -20.40 0.96 3.83
CA ILE A 170 -21.62 0.20 4.20
C ILE A 170 -22.70 1.14 4.76
N ALA A 171 -22.31 2.23 5.43
CA ALA A 171 -23.25 3.25 5.90
C ALA A 171 -24.06 3.90 4.77
N THR A 172 -23.58 3.86 3.53
CA THR A 172 -24.27 4.39 2.34
C THR A 172 -25.24 3.40 1.71
N ILE A 173 -25.15 2.12 2.07
CA ILE A 173 -26.01 1.07 1.55
C ILE A 173 -27.35 1.10 2.31
N PRO A 174 -28.50 1.27 1.62
CA PRO A 174 -29.82 1.28 2.24
C PRO A 174 -30.05 0.00 3.07
N ARG A 175 -30.76 0.10 4.21
CA ARG A 175 -31.03 -1.05 5.09
C ARG A 175 -32.11 -1.97 4.53
N GLU A 176 -32.95 -1.43 3.67
CA GLU A 176 -34.06 -2.08 2.99
C GLU A 176 -33.57 -3.26 2.14
N LEU A 177 -32.34 -3.21 1.63
CA LEU A 177 -31.71 -4.33 0.92
C LEU A 177 -31.46 -5.53 1.84
N ASP A 178 -31.06 -5.27 3.08
CA ASP A 178 -30.84 -6.32 4.08
C ASP A 178 -32.19 -6.94 4.48
N GLU A 179 -33.20 -6.12 4.70
CA GLU A 179 -34.56 -6.53 5.08
C GLU A 179 -35.23 -7.36 3.98
N ALA A 180 -35.17 -6.91 2.73
CA ALA A 180 -35.69 -7.64 1.57
C ALA A 180 -35.04 -9.03 1.44
N ALA A 181 -33.72 -9.11 1.54
CA ALA A 181 -33.02 -10.38 1.46
C ALA A 181 -33.39 -11.33 2.62
N VAL A 182 -33.61 -10.82 3.83
CA VAL A 182 -34.07 -11.62 4.97
C VAL A 182 -35.51 -12.12 4.77
N LEU A 183 -36.39 -11.29 4.20
CA LEU A 183 -37.75 -11.70 3.82
C LEU A 183 -37.74 -12.81 2.75
N ASP A 184 -36.77 -12.77 1.82
CA ASP A 184 -36.50 -13.83 0.84
C ASP A 184 -35.83 -15.09 1.45
N GLY A 185 -35.71 -15.16 2.78
CA GLY A 185 -35.17 -16.31 3.50
C GLY A 185 -33.64 -16.38 3.51
N ALA A 186 -32.92 -15.28 3.27
CA ALA A 186 -31.47 -15.27 3.38
C ALA A 186 -31.00 -15.29 4.84
N GLY A 187 -30.33 -16.38 5.24
CA GLY A 187 -29.59 -16.43 6.51
C GLY A 187 -28.37 -15.50 6.52
N PRO A 188 -27.73 -15.27 7.69
CA PRO A 188 -26.68 -14.24 7.87
C PRO A 188 -25.49 -14.38 6.90
N ALA A 189 -25.00 -15.60 6.69
CA ALA A 189 -23.90 -15.85 5.75
C ALA A 189 -24.31 -15.58 4.30
N ARG A 190 -25.53 -16.00 3.91
CA ARG A 190 -26.05 -15.77 2.57
C ARG A 190 -26.24 -14.27 2.32
N LEU A 191 -26.82 -13.56 3.28
CA LEU A 191 -27.00 -12.11 3.24
C LEU A 191 -25.66 -11.40 3.01
N PHE A 192 -24.64 -11.69 3.84
CA PHE A 192 -23.34 -11.06 3.68
C PHE A 192 -22.66 -11.40 2.35
N PHE A 193 -22.45 -12.68 2.06
CA PHE A 193 -21.64 -13.08 0.90
C PHE A 193 -22.34 -12.90 -0.46
N ARG A 194 -23.67 -12.99 -0.53
CA ARG A 194 -24.42 -12.89 -1.79
C ARG A 194 -25.10 -11.55 -2.04
N VAL A 195 -25.36 -10.75 -1.02
CA VAL A 195 -26.03 -9.45 -1.17
C VAL A 195 -25.06 -8.31 -0.86
N ILE A 196 -24.47 -8.30 0.33
CA ILE A 196 -23.66 -7.16 0.79
C ILE A 196 -22.29 -7.13 0.09
N LEU A 197 -21.54 -8.23 0.12
CA LEU A 197 -20.17 -8.28 -0.40
C LEU A 197 -20.07 -7.88 -1.89
N PRO A 198 -20.99 -8.28 -2.80
CA PRO A 198 -21.00 -7.77 -4.18
C PRO A 198 -21.21 -6.26 -4.30
N LEU A 199 -22.02 -5.65 -3.40
CA LEU A 199 -22.22 -4.20 -3.37
C LEU A 199 -20.98 -3.45 -2.87
N LEU A 200 -20.10 -4.14 -2.13
CA LEU A 200 -18.82 -3.58 -1.66
C LEU A 200 -17.72 -3.57 -2.71
N ARG A 201 -17.95 -4.09 -3.93
CA ARG A 201 -16.92 -4.10 -5.00
C ARG A 201 -16.16 -2.78 -5.18
N PRO A 202 -16.79 -1.58 -5.19
CA PRO A 202 -16.05 -0.32 -5.35
C PRO A 202 -15.04 -0.06 -4.22
N VAL A 203 -15.44 -0.31 -2.97
CA VAL A 203 -14.57 -0.13 -1.80
C VAL A 203 -13.55 -1.26 -1.68
N ILE A 204 -13.89 -2.49 -2.06
CA ILE A 204 -12.94 -3.62 -2.14
C ILE A 204 -11.77 -3.27 -3.05
N VAL A 205 -12.04 -2.72 -4.25
CA VAL A 205 -10.97 -2.31 -5.18
C VAL A 205 -10.06 -1.27 -4.51
N THR A 206 -10.64 -0.30 -3.80
CA THR A 206 -9.86 0.71 -3.08
C THR A 206 -8.98 0.09 -2.00
N VAL A 207 -9.53 -0.78 -1.15
CA VAL A 207 -8.79 -1.48 -0.09
C VAL A 207 -7.66 -2.32 -0.68
N VAL A 208 -7.95 -3.11 -1.71
CA VAL A 208 -6.96 -3.98 -2.34
C VAL A 208 -5.80 -3.15 -2.87
N LEU A 209 -6.08 -2.06 -3.60
CA LEU A 209 -5.02 -1.24 -4.18
C LEU A 209 -4.17 -0.53 -3.13
N VAL A 210 -4.82 0.11 -2.16
CA VAL A 210 -4.12 0.85 -1.11
C VAL A 210 -3.26 -0.11 -0.28
N GLN A 211 -3.85 -1.20 0.21
CA GLN A 211 -3.13 -2.15 1.05
C GLN A 211 -2.07 -2.93 0.27
N SER A 212 -2.28 -3.24 -1.01
CA SER A 212 -1.24 -3.86 -1.84
C SER A 212 -0.01 -2.99 -1.96
N VAL A 213 -0.17 -1.67 -2.12
CA VAL A 213 0.97 -0.74 -2.15
C VAL A 213 1.69 -0.72 -0.81
N PHE A 214 0.96 -0.63 0.31
CA PHE A 214 1.58 -0.63 1.65
C PHE A 214 2.35 -1.92 1.94
N VAL A 215 1.74 -3.09 1.75
CA VAL A 215 2.37 -4.38 2.07
C VAL A 215 3.54 -4.68 1.12
N TYR A 216 3.41 -4.35 -0.17
CA TYR A 216 4.48 -4.58 -1.15
C TYR A 216 5.70 -3.69 -0.92
N ASN A 217 5.47 -2.45 -0.48
CA ASN A 217 6.54 -1.49 -0.18
C ASN A 217 7.04 -1.60 1.26
N ASP A 218 6.50 -2.52 2.07
CA ASP A 218 6.99 -2.65 3.42
C ASP A 218 8.38 -3.27 3.46
N PHE A 219 9.23 -2.55 4.17
CA PHE A 219 10.62 -2.88 4.41
C PHE A 219 10.85 -3.27 5.88
N VAL A 220 10.08 -2.66 6.79
CA VAL A 220 10.33 -2.72 8.24
C VAL A 220 9.86 -4.06 8.82
N ASN A 221 8.63 -4.49 8.55
CA ASN A 221 8.12 -5.73 9.13
C ASN A 221 8.86 -6.97 8.61
N PRO A 222 9.19 -7.11 7.30
CA PRO A 222 10.00 -8.22 6.82
C PRO A 222 11.36 -8.28 7.50
N LEU A 223 12.01 -7.12 7.70
CA LEU A 223 13.33 -7.04 8.35
C LEU A 223 13.31 -7.59 9.78
N TYR A 224 12.27 -7.27 10.56
CA TYR A 224 12.20 -7.64 11.97
C TYR A 224 11.54 -9.01 12.22
N PHE A 225 10.50 -9.36 11.47
CA PHE A 225 9.64 -10.51 11.78
C PHE A 225 9.88 -11.71 10.86
N LEU A 226 10.52 -11.50 9.71
CA LEU A 226 10.86 -12.55 8.74
C LEU A 226 12.37 -12.58 8.40
N PRO A 227 13.28 -12.61 9.39
CA PRO A 227 14.71 -12.70 9.11
C PRO A 227 15.08 -14.06 8.49
N GLY A 228 16.11 -14.06 7.65
CA GLY A 228 16.67 -15.24 7.00
C GLY A 228 17.00 -15.00 5.53
N GLU A 229 17.99 -15.72 4.99
CA GLU A 229 18.48 -15.48 3.62
C GLU A 229 17.41 -15.77 2.55
N GLN A 230 16.63 -16.85 2.70
CA GLN A 230 15.55 -17.20 1.77
C GLN A 230 14.23 -16.46 2.03
N ASN A 231 14.19 -15.63 3.08
CA ASN A 231 13.02 -14.94 3.58
C ASN A 231 12.94 -13.47 3.14
N ALA A 232 13.83 -13.04 2.24
CA ALA A 232 13.84 -11.66 1.76
C ALA A 232 12.54 -11.31 1.01
N THR A 233 12.02 -10.10 1.24
CA THR A 233 11.05 -9.44 0.35
C THR A 233 11.81 -8.52 -0.61
N VAL A 234 11.15 -8.03 -1.67
CA VAL A 234 11.79 -7.22 -2.70
C VAL A 234 12.44 -5.97 -2.11
N GLN A 235 11.83 -5.35 -1.11
CA GLN A 235 12.41 -4.16 -0.47
C GLN A 235 13.71 -4.46 0.28
N LEU A 236 13.86 -5.68 0.82
CA LEU A 236 15.10 -6.09 1.49
C LEU A 236 16.26 -6.31 0.51
N THR A 237 15.97 -6.48 -0.79
CA THR A 237 17.03 -6.69 -1.80
C THR A 237 17.90 -5.46 -2.03
N LEU A 238 17.43 -4.27 -1.64
CA LEU A 238 18.20 -3.02 -1.67
C LEU A 238 19.52 -3.08 -0.90
N TYR A 239 19.60 -3.93 0.14
CA TYR A 239 20.83 -4.14 0.89
C TYR A 239 21.80 -5.16 0.26
N ASN A 240 21.42 -5.86 -0.80
CA ASN A 240 22.27 -6.87 -1.43
C ASN A 240 23.56 -6.27 -2.02
N PHE A 241 23.47 -5.01 -2.49
CA PHE A 241 24.54 -4.29 -3.19
C PHE A 241 25.17 -3.19 -2.34
N ASN A 242 24.76 -3.08 -1.08
CA ASN A 242 25.37 -2.21 -0.08
C ASN A 242 26.24 -3.06 0.86
N SER A 243 27.50 -2.67 1.05
CA SER A 243 28.40 -3.31 2.01
C SER A 243 29.12 -2.26 2.83
N GLN A 244 29.74 -2.68 3.93
CA GLN A 244 30.48 -1.79 4.83
C GLN A 244 31.63 -1.03 4.12
N PHE A 245 32.22 -1.61 3.07
CA PHE A 245 33.43 -1.08 2.42
C PHE A 245 33.17 -0.47 1.04
N SER A 246 32.11 -0.88 0.34
CA SER A 246 31.81 -0.38 -1.01
C SER A 246 30.35 -0.66 -1.38
N THR A 247 29.69 0.35 -1.94
CA THR A 247 28.37 0.20 -2.55
C THR A 247 28.52 0.07 -4.06
N GLN A 248 27.83 -0.91 -4.65
CA GLN A 248 27.80 -1.10 -6.10
C GLN A 248 26.58 -0.36 -6.67
N TYR A 249 26.71 0.96 -6.85
CA TYR A 249 25.59 1.82 -7.25
C TYR A 249 24.94 1.40 -8.57
N ASN A 250 25.71 0.96 -9.57
CA ASN A 250 25.15 0.47 -10.84
C ASN A 250 24.17 -0.70 -10.63
N LEU A 251 24.49 -1.62 -9.71
CA LEU A 251 23.64 -2.77 -9.39
C LEU A 251 22.49 -2.39 -8.45
N LEU A 252 22.75 -1.56 -7.45
CA LEU A 252 21.72 -1.04 -6.54
C LEU A 252 20.62 -0.28 -7.29
N PHE A 253 20.99 0.61 -8.21
CA PHE A 253 20.02 1.36 -9.00
C PHE A 253 19.31 0.48 -10.04
N MET A 254 19.97 -0.55 -10.57
CA MET A 254 19.30 -1.57 -11.38
C MET A 254 18.28 -2.34 -10.56
N ASP A 255 18.60 -2.72 -9.33
CA ASP A 255 17.69 -3.39 -8.41
C ASP A 255 16.48 -2.50 -8.07
N ILE A 256 16.71 -1.22 -7.73
CA ILE A 256 15.65 -0.21 -7.54
C ILE A 256 14.74 -0.13 -8.77
N LEU A 257 15.33 -0.07 -9.97
CA LEU A 257 14.57 0.00 -11.22
C LEU A 257 13.65 -1.21 -11.36
N LEU A 258 14.15 -2.41 -11.07
CA LEU A 258 13.37 -3.64 -11.17
C LEU A 258 12.24 -3.68 -10.15
N ILE A 259 12.51 -3.48 -8.87
CA ILE A 259 11.49 -3.57 -7.80
C ILE A 259 10.40 -2.50 -7.94
N THR A 260 10.68 -1.40 -8.63
CA THR A 260 9.71 -0.32 -8.91
C THR A 260 8.71 -0.69 -10.01
N ILE A 261 9.00 -1.69 -10.85
CA ILE A 261 8.14 -2.06 -11.99
C ILE A 261 6.74 -2.49 -11.53
N PRO A 262 6.55 -3.44 -10.59
CA PRO A 262 5.20 -3.87 -10.20
C PRO A 262 4.30 -2.78 -9.60
N PRO A 263 4.74 -1.94 -8.64
CA PRO A 263 3.90 -0.87 -8.12
C PRO A 263 3.56 0.16 -9.19
N LEU A 264 4.47 0.44 -10.13
CA LEU A 264 4.19 1.31 -11.27
C LEU A 264 3.11 0.72 -12.19
N ILE A 265 3.20 -0.57 -12.52
CA ILE A 265 2.18 -1.26 -13.33
C ILE A 265 0.83 -1.23 -12.63
N MET A 266 0.78 -1.53 -11.32
CA MET A 266 -0.45 -1.46 -10.53
C MET A 266 -1.04 -0.05 -10.55
N PHE A 267 -0.22 0.98 -10.35
CA PHE A 267 -0.70 2.36 -10.40
C PHE A 267 -1.28 2.71 -11.78
N LEU A 268 -0.56 2.40 -12.86
CA LEU A 268 -1.02 2.69 -14.23
C LEU A 268 -2.32 1.96 -14.58
N ALA A 269 -2.45 0.70 -14.16
CA ALA A 269 -3.64 -0.11 -14.42
C ALA A 269 -4.88 0.38 -13.63
N PHE A 270 -4.68 0.95 -12.44
CA PHE A 270 -5.76 1.24 -11.51
C PHE A 270 -5.87 2.71 -11.06
N ASN A 271 -5.19 3.65 -11.71
CA ASN A 271 -5.14 5.05 -11.25
C ASN A 271 -6.53 5.69 -11.07
N ARG A 272 -7.50 5.33 -11.94
CA ARG A 272 -8.84 5.94 -11.93
C ARG A 272 -9.61 5.48 -10.69
N GLN A 273 -9.49 4.21 -10.34
CA GLN A 273 -10.13 3.63 -9.17
C GLN A 273 -9.49 4.15 -7.88
N ILE A 274 -8.16 4.34 -7.86
CA ILE A 274 -7.44 4.93 -6.71
C ILE A 274 -7.94 6.37 -6.46
N VAL A 275 -7.98 7.21 -7.50
CA VAL A 275 -8.42 8.61 -7.39
C VAL A 275 -9.89 8.71 -6.97
N ALA A 276 -10.77 7.87 -7.55
CA ALA A 276 -12.17 7.84 -7.17
C ALA A 276 -12.40 7.37 -5.72
N GLY A 277 -11.64 6.37 -5.25
CA GLY A 277 -11.75 5.85 -3.89
C GLY A 277 -11.32 6.85 -2.81
N MET A 278 -10.22 7.56 -3.03
CA MET A 278 -9.71 8.58 -2.09
C MET A 278 -10.65 9.79 -1.98
N THR A 279 -11.28 10.18 -3.09
CA THR A 279 -12.18 11.34 -3.10
C THR A 279 -13.54 11.03 -2.48
N ALA A 280 -14.07 9.80 -2.63
CA ALA A 280 -15.36 9.40 -2.06
C ALA A 280 -15.42 9.48 -0.51
N GLY A 281 -14.30 9.34 0.18
CA GLY A 281 -14.20 9.52 1.64
C GLY A 281 -14.15 10.98 2.09
N ALA A 282 -13.73 11.91 1.22
CA ALA A 282 -13.49 13.31 1.57
C ALA A 282 -14.69 14.23 1.32
N VAL A 283 -15.67 13.86 0.48
CA VAL A 283 -16.80 14.74 0.11
C VAL A 283 -17.97 14.75 1.12
N LYS A 284 -17.78 14.22 2.34
CA LYS A 284 -18.80 14.25 3.40
C LYS A 284 -18.47 15.18 4.57
N GLY A 285 -17.54 16.11 4.38
CA GLY A 285 -17.27 17.24 5.28
C GLY A 285 -17.85 18.54 4.75
#